data_AF-A0A258ESG0-F1
#
_entry.id   AF-A0A258ESG0-F1
#
_cell.length_a   1.000
_cell.length_b   1.000
_cell.length_c   1.000
_cell.angle_alpha   90.00
_cell.angle_beta   90.00
_cell.angle_gamma   90.00
#
_symmetry.space_group_name_H-M   'P 1'
#
loop_
_entity.id
_entity.type
_entity.pdbx_description
1 polymer ?
#
loop_
_entity_poly.entity_id
_entity_poly.type
_entity_poly.pdbx_seq_one_letter_code
_entity_poly.pdbx_strand_id
1 'polypeptide(L)'
;DEGFESINKNSYFYIRKSIRKILTQTKKHIRYSQKKETEVELLLYFCEKMKAFKPSIKNSLQLENIYKRQIILIKKIVSSLHEDLQYDYNLAIENLKI
;
A
#
# COMPACT_ATOMS: atom_id res chain seq x y z
N ASP A 1 1.35 2.67 11.90
CA ASP A 1 0.14 1.91 12.29
C ASP A 1 -1.01 2.76 12.79
N GLU A 2 -0.74 3.75 13.64
CA GLU A 2 -1.75 4.66 14.23
C GLU A 2 -2.80 5.19 13.24
N GLY A 3 -2.39 5.52 12.01
CA GLY A 3 -3.29 5.99 10.97
C GLY A 3 -4.38 4.98 10.59
N PHE A 4 -4.07 3.68 10.54
CA PHE A 4 -5.03 2.61 10.23
C PHE A 4 -5.93 2.27 11.43
N GLU A 5 -5.39 2.35 12.64
CA GLU A 5 -6.12 2.08 13.89
C GLU A 5 -7.17 3.15 14.17
N SER A 6 -6.85 4.41 13.84
CA SER A 6 -7.75 5.56 14.01
C SER A 6 -8.82 5.71 12.91
N ILE A 7 -8.94 4.74 11.99
CA ILE A 7 -9.95 4.81 10.92
C ILE A 7 -11.35 4.65 11.53
N ASN A 8 -12.20 5.65 11.27
CA ASN A 8 -13.64 5.52 11.50
C ASN A 8 -14.25 4.51 10.51
N LYS A 9 -14.80 3.42 11.05
CA LYS A 9 -15.38 2.29 10.30
C LYS A 9 -16.89 2.38 10.09
N ASN A 10 -17.53 3.48 10.53
CA ASN A 10 -19.00 3.64 10.46
C ASN A 10 -19.52 3.73 9.02
N SER A 11 -18.69 4.16 8.08
CA SER A 11 -19.05 4.21 6.65
C SER A 11 -17.81 4.10 5.76
N TYR A 12 -17.98 3.46 4.61
CA TYR A 12 -16.96 3.42 3.55
C TYR A 12 -16.52 4.81 3.08
N PHE A 13 -17.35 5.85 3.25
CA PHE A 13 -16.93 7.23 3.00
C PHE A 13 -15.73 7.63 3.88
N TYR A 14 -15.83 7.41 5.20
CA TYR A 14 -14.76 7.76 6.14
C TYR A 14 -13.55 6.86 5.97
N ILE A 15 -13.75 5.57 5.73
CA ILE A 15 -12.67 4.62 5.45
C ILE A 15 -11.85 5.10 4.23
N ARG A 16 -12.51 5.42 3.12
CA ARG A 16 -11.85 5.95 1.92
C ARG A 16 -11.14 7.26 2.16
N LYS A 17 -11.71 8.14 2.99
CA LYS A 17 -11.09 9.42 3.35
C LYS A 17 -9.79 9.19 4.14
N SER A 18 -9.84 8.34 5.15
CA SER A 18 -8.67 8.04 5.98
C SER A 18 -7.59 7.28 5.21
N ILE A 19 -7.94 6.28 4.41
CA ILE A 19 -6.97 5.53 3.58
C ILE A 19 -6.24 6.45 2.61
N ARG A 20 -6.95 7.40 1.97
CA ARG A 20 -6.30 8.41 1.12
C ARG A 20 -5.34 9.29 1.91
N LYS A 21 -5.73 9.72 3.12
CA LYS A 21 -4.86 10.52 4.01
C LYS A 21 -3.59 9.75 4.38
N ILE A 22 -3.72 8.46 4.75
CA ILE A 22 -2.58 7.60 5.08
C ILE A 22 -1.65 7.47 3.88
N LEU A 23 -2.18 7.15 2.69
CA LEU A 23 -1.38 7.04 1.47
C LEU A 23 -0.59 8.32 1.16
N THR A 24 -1.21 9.49 1.36
CA THR A 24 -0.51 10.79 1.19
C THR A 24 0.64 10.95 2.17
N GLN A 25 0.48 10.55 3.43
CA GLN A 25 1.57 10.60 4.41
C GLN A 25 2.67 9.59 4.08
N THR A 26 2.31 8.35 3.70
CA THR A 26 3.27 7.34 3.24
C THR A 26 4.11 7.90 2.09
N LYS A 27 3.47 8.50 1.08
CA LYS A 27 4.19 9.15 -0.04
C LYS A 27 5.08 10.32 0.39
N LYS A 28 4.68 11.07 1.42
CA LYS A 28 5.51 12.13 2.00
C LYS A 28 6.80 11.56 2.59
N HIS A 29 6.71 10.46 3.35
CA HIS A 29 7.88 9.77 3.90
C HIS A 29 8.77 9.16 2.81
N ILE A 30 8.17 8.50 1.83
CA ILE A 30 8.87 7.98 0.64
C ILE A 30 9.71 9.08 -0.02
N ARG A 31 9.08 10.24 -0.28
CA ARG A 31 9.75 11.38 -0.92
C ARG A 31 10.98 11.86 -0.14
N TYR A 32 10.95 11.83 1.19
CA TYR A 32 12.08 12.23 2.02
C TYR A 32 13.18 11.16 2.10
N SER A 33 12.85 9.88 1.92
CA SER A 33 13.84 8.82 1.97
C SER A 33 14.83 8.84 0.81
N GLN A 34 14.41 9.33 -0.37
CA GLN A 34 15.20 9.35 -1.62
C GLN A 34 15.74 7.97 -2.07
N LYS A 35 15.28 6.87 -1.48
CA LYS A 35 15.69 5.49 -1.78
C LYS A 35 14.53 4.71 -2.37
N LYS A 36 14.77 4.00 -3.47
CA LYS A 36 13.77 3.17 -4.14
C LYS A 36 13.34 1.95 -3.32
N GLU A 37 14.27 1.35 -2.58
CA GLU A 37 13.98 0.23 -1.67
C GLU A 37 12.95 0.64 -0.61
N THR A 38 13.21 1.76 0.09
CA THR A 38 12.28 2.31 1.07
C THR A 38 10.92 2.64 0.47
N GLU A 39 10.87 3.08 -0.79
CA GLU A 39 9.61 3.29 -1.50
C GLU A 39 8.80 1.99 -1.62
N VAL A 40 9.45 0.92 -2.06
CA VAL A 40 8.84 -0.41 -2.19
C VAL A 40 8.37 -0.93 -0.84
N GLU A 41 9.22 -0.89 0.19
CA GLU A 41 8.91 -1.36 1.55
C GLU A 41 7.69 -0.65 2.14
N LEU A 42 7.66 0.69 2.07
CA LEU A 42 6.56 1.47 2.62
C LEU A 42 5.23 1.23 1.89
N LEU A 43 5.27 1.05 0.57
CA LEU A 43 4.08 0.73 -0.23
C LEU A 43 3.60 -0.70 -0.01
N LEU A 44 4.52 -1.67 0.11
CA LEU A 44 4.19 -3.05 0.46
C LEU A 44 3.48 -3.10 1.81
N TYR A 45 4.06 -2.48 2.83
CA TYR A 45 3.47 -2.40 4.17
C TYR A 45 2.08 -1.75 4.17
N PHE A 46 1.92 -0.67 3.40
CA PHE A 46 0.62 -0.03 3.22
C PHE A 46 -0.41 -1.00 2.61
N CYS A 47 -0.02 -1.78 1.60
CA CYS A 47 -0.87 -2.78 0.98
C CYS A 47 -1.22 -3.92 1.95
N GLU A 48 -0.25 -4.45 2.69
CA GLU A 48 -0.49 -5.46 3.74
C GLU A 48 -1.55 -5.02 4.73
N LYS A 49 -1.42 -3.78 5.25
CA LYS A 49 -2.38 -3.21 6.18
C LYS A 49 -3.74 -3.03 5.55
N MET A 50 -3.83 -2.59 4.30
CA MET A 50 -5.09 -2.52 3.57
C MET A 50 -5.74 -3.90 3.37
N LYS A 51 -4.95 -4.94 3.07
CA LYS A 51 -5.45 -6.32 2.88
C LYS A 51 -5.97 -6.91 4.19
N ALA A 52 -5.27 -6.67 5.30
CA ALA A 52 -5.67 -7.11 6.63
C ALA A 52 -6.80 -6.28 7.27
N PHE A 53 -7.10 -5.10 6.71
CA PHE A 53 -8.08 -4.18 7.27
C PHE A 53 -9.51 -4.74 7.24
N LYS A 54 -10.25 -4.52 8.33
CA LYS A 54 -11.68 -4.79 8.43
C LYS A 54 -12.46 -3.49 8.74
N PRO A 55 -13.57 -3.21 8.03
CA PRO A 55 -14.23 -4.05 7.03
C PRO A 55 -13.47 -4.13 5.70
N SER A 56 -13.64 -5.23 4.95
CA SER A 56 -12.81 -5.57 3.79
C SER A 56 -12.83 -4.48 2.71
N ILE A 57 -11.66 -4.24 2.11
CA ILE A 57 -11.50 -3.32 0.99
C ILE A 57 -12.20 -3.79 -0.30
N LYS A 58 -12.47 -5.10 -0.44
CA LYS A 58 -13.18 -5.68 -1.61
C LYS A 58 -14.60 -5.14 -1.77
N ASN A 59 -15.21 -4.70 -0.69
CA ASN A 59 -16.58 -4.16 -0.71
C ASN A 59 -16.64 -2.72 -1.27
N SER A 60 -15.49 -2.12 -1.64
CA SER A 60 -15.46 -0.82 -2.28
C SER A 60 -14.51 -0.81 -3.46
N LEU A 61 -15.06 -0.70 -4.67
CA LEU A 61 -14.32 -0.60 -5.92
C LEU A 61 -13.26 0.53 -5.90
N GLN A 62 -13.53 1.63 -5.18
CA GLN A 62 -12.57 2.73 -5.03
C GLN A 62 -11.36 2.33 -4.17
N LEU A 63 -11.56 1.56 -3.09
CA LEU A 63 -10.46 1.06 -2.24
C LEU A 63 -9.66 -0.01 -2.97
N GLU A 64 -10.35 -0.92 -3.63
CA GLU A 64 -9.72 -1.95 -4.46
C GLU A 64 -8.87 -1.33 -5.58
N ASN A 65 -9.37 -0.27 -6.23
CA ASN A 65 -8.61 0.46 -7.24
C ASN A 65 -7.36 1.16 -6.67
N ILE A 66 -7.45 1.74 -5.47
CA ILE A 66 -6.28 2.32 -4.79
C ILE A 66 -5.23 1.23 -4.54
N TYR A 67 -5.66 0.08 -4.02
CA TYR A 67 -4.81 -1.07 -3.75
C TYR A 67 -4.11 -1.57 -5.02
N LYS A 68 -4.88 -1.89 -6.08
CA LYS A 68 -4.36 -2.38 -7.36
C LYS A 68 -3.35 -1.40 -7.97
N ARG A 69 -3.61 -0.09 -7.89
CA ARG A 69 -2.67 0.93 -8.37
C ARG A 69 -1.37 0.94 -7.58
N GLN A 70 -1.41 0.73 -6.25
CA GLN A 70 -0.17 0.64 -5.47
C GLN A 70 0.61 -0.62 -5.85
N ILE A 71 -0.04 -1.77 -6.04
CA ILE A 71 0.63 -2.99 -6.52
C ILE A 71 1.31 -2.77 -7.89
N ILE A 72 0.64 -2.10 -8.83
CA ILE A 72 1.23 -1.77 -10.14
C ILE A 72 2.46 -0.87 -9.98
N LEU A 73 2.36 0.15 -9.12
CA LEU A 73 3.47 1.07 -8.84
C LEU A 73 4.67 0.32 -8.25
N ILE A 74 4.43 -0.54 -7.24
CA ILE A 74 5.46 -1.37 -6.61
C ILE A 74 6.17 -2.21 -7.67
N LYS A 75 5.43 -2.95 -8.50
CA LYS A 75 6.02 -3.78 -9.57
C LYS A 75 6.93 -2.98 -10.50
N LYS A 76 6.52 -1.76 -10.88
CA LYS A 76 7.31 -0.87 -11.73
C LYS A 76 8.60 -0.39 -11.07
N ILE A 77 8.57 -0.14 -9.77
CA ILE A 77 9.77 0.29 -9.03
C ILE A 77 10.71 -0.89 -8.86
N VAL A 78 10.18 -2.05 -8.47
CA VAL A 78 10.92 -3.31 -8.29
C VAL A 78 11.67 -3.67 -9.56
N SER A 79 11.05 -3.58 -10.75
CA SER A 79 11.74 -3.86 -12.03
C SER A 79 12.93 -2.92 -12.34
N SER A 80 13.13 -1.87 -11.55
CA SER A 80 14.28 -0.96 -11.67
C SER A 80 15.34 -1.13 -10.58
N LEU A 81 15.17 -2.12 -9.70
CA LEU A 81 16.12 -2.52 -8.65
C LEU A 81 17.06 -3.63 -9.15
N HIS A 82 18.05 -3.98 -8.33
CA HIS A 82 18.94 -5.11 -8.58
C HIS A 82 18.18 -6.44 -8.64
N GLU A 83 18.69 -7.42 -9.41
CA GLU A 83 18.01 -8.72 -9.62
C GLU A 83 17.72 -9.48 -8.32
N ASP A 84 18.68 -9.49 -7.38
CA ASP A 84 18.48 -10.12 -6.07
C ASP A 84 17.28 -9.52 -5.32
N LEU A 85 17.22 -8.19 -5.27
CA LEU A 85 16.11 -7.47 -4.64
C LEU A 85 14.79 -7.69 -5.40
N GLN A 86 14.84 -7.81 -6.73
CA GLN A 86 13.66 -8.11 -7.53
C GLN A 86 13.04 -9.43 -7.11
N TYR A 87 13.85 -10.47 -6.91
CA TYR A 87 13.36 -11.77 -6.47
C TYR A 87 12.63 -11.67 -5.13
N ASP A 88 13.28 -11.06 -4.13
CA ASP A 88 12.73 -10.94 -2.76
C ASP A 88 11.41 -10.16 -2.74
N TYR A 89 11.37 -9.00 -3.42
CA TYR A 89 10.16 -8.19 -3.45
C TYR A 89 9.03 -8.82 -4.26
N ASN A 90 9.35 -9.56 -5.33
CA ASN A 90 8.31 -10.26 -6.08
C ASN A 90 7.61 -11.31 -5.22
N LEU A 91 8.36 -12.07 -4.40
CA LEU A 91 7.78 -13.02 -3.45
C LEU A 91 6.83 -12.34 -2.46
N ALA A 92 7.22 -11.18 -1.93
CA ALA A 92 6.36 -10.37 -1.07
C ALA A 92 5.08 -9.91 -1.79
N ILE A 93 5.19 -9.45 -3.04
CA ILE A 93 4.02 -9.03 -3.86
C ILE A 93 3.07 -10.20 -4.10
N GLU A 94 3.56 -11.43 -4.26
CA GLU A 94 2.71 -12.60 -4.46
C GLU A 94 1.80 -12.86 -3.25
N ASN A 95 2.32 -12.67 -2.04
CA ASN A 95 1.55 -12.78 -0.80
C ASN A 95 0.45 -11.72 -0.68
N LEU A 96 0.51 -10.65 -1.48
CA LEU A 96 -0.47 -9.58 -1.54
C LEU A 96 -1.57 -9.78 -2.58
N LYS A 97 -1.57 -10.90 -3.31
CA LYS A 97 -2.71 -11.22 -4.19
C LYS A 97 -3.97 -11.37 -3.33
N ILE A 98 -5.06 -10.73 -3.76
CA ILE A 98 -6.34 -10.60 -3.06
C ILE A 98 -7.41 -11.39 -3.80
#